data_AF-A0A968P6D4-F1
#
_entry.id   AF-A0A968P6D4-F1
#
_cell.length_a   1.000
_cell.length_b   1.000
_cell.length_c   1.000
_cell.angle_alpha   90.00
_cell.angle_beta   90.00
_cell.angle_gamma   90.00
#
_symmetry.space_group_name_H-M   'P 1'
#
loop_
_entity.id
_entity.type
_entity.pdbx_description
1 polymer ?
#
loop_
_entity_poly.entity_id
_entity_poly.type
_entity_poly.pdbx_seq_one_letter_code
_entity_poly.pdbx_strand_id
1 'polypeptide(L)'
;MTRTQLPCRVLLFVLAISLARPIFAAEPAPPRWQGWTVYHVMMGFFDNGNRANDGEITGWRHPNYGGGDLQGVLQKADYLRDLGVTAVWLSPIFAAQTSHGYDVTNYYRIGDAVGVPGDPAASLALFRSVVAALHERGIAVVLDIPLNHASRAYDRKNGDPGKLGPRATSARQEAEKVWEGWGAPYRYWSFEHAPTRRFLKDVALYWLVEVGVDGLRLDYVRGVPRDFWAELRAEVAAAKPDAWLVGEVWIDAEGAETNAREIATYYAPVEGGGRPFDSLLDFPLQIVMTDVFARGGAVSELASWLDKTAQLYDPGAHPAYFLDNHDMTRFLSWTGDRDRLVAALGFMAALSSPMVVFYGTETAIANASPKVGFTDAGRIPIGGRRSTTDCAGGWPRCCAHVREPSPR
;
A
#
# COMPACT_ATOMS: atom_id res chain seq x y z
N MET A 1 24.88 -47.94 62.27
CA MET A 1 24.19 -46.93 61.44
C MET A 1 25.24 -46.08 60.75
N THR A 2 25.35 -46.31 59.45
CA THR A 2 25.95 -45.51 58.38
C THR A 2 26.35 -44.06 58.68
N ARG A 3 27.60 -43.69 58.37
CA ARG A 3 27.85 -42.69 57.32
C ARG A 3 29.30 -42.76 56.79
N THR A 4 29.35 -42.96 55.49
CA THR A 4 30.48 -43.12 54.59
C THR A 4 31.16 -41.79 54.25
N GLN A 5 32.45 -41.88 53.95
CA GLN A 5 33.36 -40.82 53.50
C GLN A 5 32.98 -40.24 52.12
N LEU A 6 33.44 -39.02 51.78
CA LEU A 6 34.51 -38.80 50.78
C LEU A 6 34.93 -37.30 50.68
N PRO A 7 36.15 -37.02 50.18
CA PRO A 7 36.84 -35.74 50.32
C PRO A 7 36.76 -34.81 49.10
N CYS A 8 37.08 -33.55 49.40
CA CYS A 8 37.43 -32.44 48.52
C CYS A 8 38.37 -32.83 47.36
N ARG A 9 37.90 -32.80 46.11
CA ARG A 9 38.72 -32.62 44.90
C ARG A 9 37.85 -32.17 43.72
N VAL A 10 38.39 -31.23 42.95
CA VAL A 10 37.91 -30.59 41.70
C VAL A 10 37.32 -29.18 41.90
N LEU A 11 38.21 -28.30 42.38
CA LEU A 11 38.24 -26.88 42.03
C LEU A 11 39.15 -26.75 40.79
N LEU A 12 38.85 -25.80 39.90
CA LEU A 12 39.48 -25.53 38.58
C LEU A 12 39.09 -26.48 37.45
N PHE A 13 38.00 -26.19 36.72
CA PHE A 13 37.94 -26.24 35.25
C PHE A 13 36.59 -25.79 34.64
N VAL A 14 35.94 -24.70 35.11
CA VAL A 14 34.79 -24.13 34.37
C VAL A 14 34.78 -22.59 34.32
N LEU A 15 35.74 -21.90 34.96
CA LEU A 15 35.78 -20.44 34.97
C LEU A 15 36.80 -19.87 33.95
N ALA A 16 36.70 -20.24 32.67
CA ALA A 16 37.54 -19.66 31.61
C ALA A 16 36.95 -19.78 30.19
N ILE A 17 35.62 -19.81 30.02
CA ILE A 17 34.99 -19.62 28.70
C ILE A 17 33.80 -18.66 28.87
N SER A 18 34.09 -17.38 29.17
CA SER A 18 33.06 -16.34 29.13
C SER A 18 33.58 -14.96 28.69
N LEU A 19 34.69 -14.94 27.93
CA LEU A 19 35.23 -13.71 27.36
C LEU A 19 35.63 -13.92 25.89
N ALA A 20 34.66 -14.36 25.11
CA ALA A 20 34.62 -14.15 23.66
C ALA A 20 33.19 -14.44 23.19
N ARG A 21 32.21 -13.62 23.60
CA ARG A 21 31.01 -13.48 22.77
C ARG A 21 31.52 -12.82 21.49
N PRO A 22 31.40 -13.45 20.30
CA PRO A 22 31.56 -12.69 19.08
C PRO A 22 30.63 -11.49 19.21
N ILE A 23 31.20 -10.29 19.10
CA ILE A 23 30.41 -9.09 18.84
C ILE A 23 29.85 -9.33 17.45
N PHE A 24 28.74 -10.07 17.36
CA PHE A 24 27.88 -9.96 16.20
C PHE A 24 27.54 -8.48 16.14
N ALA A 25 27.91 -7.83 15.04
CA ALA A 25 27.39 -6.51 14.74
C ALA A 25 25.88 -6.58 14.99
N ALA A 26 25.35 -5.70 15.83
CA ALA A 26 23.91 -5.64 16.04
C ALA A 26 23.25 -5.58 14.67
N GLU A 27 22.30 -6.48 14.40
CA GLU A 27 21.55 -6.41 13.15
C GLU A 27 21.01 -4.98 13.01
N PRO A 28 21.14 -4.37 11.82
CA PRO A 28 20.62 -3.02 11.62
C PRO A 28 19.14 -3.01 12.02
N ALA A 29 18.74 -1.96 12.75
CA ALA A 29 17.35 -1.83 13.17
C ALA A 29 16.43 -1.93 11.95
N PRO A 30 15.28 -2.62 12.06
CA PRO A 30 14.36 -2.74 10.95
C PRO A 30 13.92 -1.36 10.46
N PRO A 31 13.67 -1.20 9.15
CA PRO A 31 13.21 0.07 8.62
C PRO A 31 11.87 0.45 9.24
N ARG A 32 11.66 1.76 9.50
CA ARG A 32 10.48 2.24 10.25
C ARG A 32 9.17 1.81 9.60
N TRP A 33 9.14 1.74 8.28
CA TRP A 33 7.96 1.36 7.53
C TRP A 33 7.50 -0.08 7.78
N GLN A 34 8.37 -0.98 8.21
CA GLN A 34 8.02 -2.38 8.49
C GLN A 34 6.93 -2.50 9.58
N GLY A 35 6.88 -1.54 10.51
CA GLY A 35 5.87 -1.50 11.58
C GLY A 35 4.65 -0.63 11.27
N TRP A 36 4.50 -0.13 10.04
CA TRP A 36 3.42 0.82 9.75
C TRP A 36 2.03 0.18 9.77
N THR A 37 1.10 0.89 10.41
CA THR A 37 -0.33 0.76 10.13
C THR A 37 -0.69 1.83 9.10
N VAL A 38 -0.84 1.39 7.86
CA VAL A 38 -1.09 2.23 6.69
C VAL A 38 -2.59 2.36 6.47
N TYR A 39 -3.07 3.58 6.32
CA TYR A 39 -4.47 3.86 5.99
C TYR A 39 -4.61 4.27 4.53
N HIS A 40 -5.22 3.42 3.72
CA HIS A 40 -5.41 3.67 2.30
C HIS A 40 -6.66 4.53 2.06
N VAL A 41 -6.42 5.78 1.65
CA VAL A 41 -7.41 6.80 1.31
C VAL A 41 -7.64 6.80 -0.20
N MET A 42 -8.86 6.47 -0.62
CA MET A 42 -9.30 6.74 -1.98
C MET A 42 -9.85 8.16 -2.04
N MET A 43 -9.10 9.08 -2.64
CA MET A 43 -9.34 10.53 -2.57
C MET A 43 -10.80 10.90 -2.80
N GLY A 44 -11.35 10.56 -3.96
CA GLY A 44 -12.71 10.94 -4.38
C GLY A 44 -13.87 10.44 -3.50
N PHE A 45 -13.60 9.63 -2.47
CA PHE A 45 -14.61 8.99 -1.61
C PHE A 45 -14.36 9.23 -0.11
N PHE A 46 -13.26 9.88 0.26
CA PHE A 46 -12.86 10.01 1.66
C PHE A 46 -13.55 11.17 2.37
N ASP A 47 -13.24 12.42 1.99
CA ASP A 47 -13.83 13.62 2.60
C ASP A 47 -13.72 14.81 1.64
N ASN A 48 -14.84 15.51 1.42
CA ASN A 48 -14.93 16.66 0.51
C ASN A 48 -14.71 17.96 1.29
N GLY A 49 -13.47 18.46 1.27
CA GLY A 49 -13.08 19.67 1.97
C GLY A 49 -13.18 20.94 1.12
N ASN A 50 -13.21 20.83 -0.21
CA ASN A 50 -13.29 21.93 -1.15
C ASN A 50 -14.24 21.63 -2.32
N ARG A 51 -15.53 21.90 -2.10
CA ARG A 51 -16.59 21.73 -3.13
C ARG A 51 -16.38 22.52 -4.43
N ALA A 52 -15.48 23.51 -4.46
CA ALA A 52 -15.20 24.26 -5.68
C ALA A 52 -14.49 23.42 -6.76
N ASN A 53 -13.87 22.29 -6.39
CA ASN A 53 -13.18 21.40 -7.33
C ASN A 53 -14.03 20.21 -7.83
N ASP A 54 -15.24 20.02 -7.30
CA ASP A 54 -16.09 18.85 -7.58
C ASP A 54 -16.43 18.67 -9.07
N GLY A 55 -16.36 19.76 -9.85
CA GLY A 55 -16.69 19.82 -11.28
C GLY A 55 -15.51 19.56 -12.22
N GLU A 56 -14.29 19.33 -11.71
CA GLU A 56 -13.06 19.26 -12.52
C GLU A 56 -12.81 17.87 -13.14
N ILE A 57 -13.64 16.87 -12.84
CA ILE A 57 -13.59 15.56 -13.51
C ILE A 57 -14.17 15.67 -14.92
N THR A 58 -13.31 15.53 -15.92
CA THR A 58 -13.66 15.70 -17.35
C THR A 58 -13.81 14.38 -18.12
N GLY A 59 -13.33 13.28 -17.55
CA GLY A 59 -13.45 11.93 -18.06
C GLY A 59 -14.52 11.11 -17.34
N TRP A 60 -14.30 9.80 -17.24
CA TRP A 60 -15.21 8.93 -16.50
C TRP A 60 -15.26 9.30 -15.01
N ARG A 61 -16.47 9.40 -14.48
CA ARG A 61 -16.76 9.69 -13.08
C ARG A 61 -17.50 8.52 -12.47
N HIS A 62 -16.94 7.92 -11.43
CA HIS A 62 -17.56 6.81 -10.72
C HIS A 62 -18.93 7.25 -10.17
N PRO A 63 -19.99 6.40 -10.26
CA PRO A 63 -21.33 6.77 -9.81
C PRO A 63 -21.42 7.19 -8.34
N ASN A 64 -20.59 6.59 -7.49
CA ASN A 64 -20.48 6.93 -6.07
C ASN A 64 -19.45 8.03 -5.77
N TYR A 65 -18.91 8.76 -6.74
CA TYR A 65 -17.91 9.81 -6.46
C TYR A 65 -18.47 10.87 -5.49
N GLY A 66 -17.74 11.12 -4.40
CA GLY A 66 -18.14 11.98 -3.30
C GLY A 66 -17.47 13.35 -3.25
N GLY A 67 -16.55 13.65 -4.17
CA GLY A 67 -15.83 14.93 -4.20
C GLY A 67 -14.68 15.03 -3.20
N GLY A 68 -14.14 13.90 -2.75
CA GLY A 68 -13.07 13.95 -1.75
C GLY A 68 -11.74 14.45 -2.32
N ASP A 69 -11.01 15.23 -1.52
CA ASP A 69 -9.86 16.04 -1.96
C ASP A 69 -8.79 16.25 -0.87
N LEU A 70 -7.69 16.91 -1.21
CA LEU A 70 -6.57 17.17 -0.28
C LEU A 70 -6.99 18.05 0.90
N GLN A 71 -7.95 18.95 0.70
CA GLN A 71 -8.45 19.81 1.77
C GLN A 71 -9.23 18.98 2.80
N GLY A 72 -9.97 17.96 2.37
CA GLY A 72 -10.64 16.99 3.24
C GLY A 72 -9.64 16.13 4.00
N VAL A 73 -8.57 15.64 3.34
CA VAL A 73 -7.48 14.92 4.03
C VAL A 73 -6.86 15.78 5.13
N LEU A 74 -6.59 17.06 4.84
CA LEU A 74 -6.06 18.00 5.84
C LEU A 74 -7.03 18.18 7.03
N GLN A 75 -8.33 18.33 6.76
CA GLN A 75 -9.36 18.45 7.80
C GLN A 75 -9.53 17.17 8.63
N LYS A 76 -9.18 16.01 8.07
CA LYS A 76 -9.19 14.70 8.76
C LYS A 76 -7.86 14.30 9.38
N ALA A 77 -6.85 15.16 9.39
CA ALA A 77 -5.55 14.83 9.98
C ALA A 77 -5.66 14.38 11.46
N ASP A 78 -6.52 15.03 12.26
CA ASP A 78 -6.76 14.63 13.65
C ASP A 78 -7.53 13.30 13.75
N TYR A 79 -8.48 13.04 12.84
CA TYR A 79 -9.16 11.76 12.77
C TYR A 79 -8.18 10.61 12.51
N LEU A 80 -7.25 10.79 11.58
CA LEU A 80 -6.23 9.79 11.24
C LEU A 80 -5.30 9.54 12.43
N ARG A 81 -4.86 10.59 13.12
CA ARG A 81 -4.08 10.46 14.37
C ARG A 81 -4.85 9.67 15.43
N ASP A 82 -6.11 10.04 15.68
CA ASP A 82 -6.92 9.42 16.73
C ASP A 82 -7.26 7.96 16.41
N LEU A 83 -7.31 7.59 15.13
CA LEU A 83 -7.41 6.20 14.68
C LEU A 83 -6.14 5.39 15.01
N GLY A 84 -4.99 6.05 15.20
CA GLY A 84 -3.71 5.42 15.54
C GLY A 84 -2.89 4.93 14.35
N VAL A 85 -3.20 5.41 13.14
CA VAL A 85 -2.45 5.04 11.93
C VAL A 85 -1.11 5.75 11.91
N THR A 86 -0.09 5.12 11.35
CA THR A 86 1.28 5.67 11.31
C THR A 86 1.70 6.05 9.90
N ALA A 87 0.89 5.72 8.90
CA ALA A 87 1.08 6.13 7.53
C ALA A 87 -0.28 6.27 6.83
N VAL A 88 -0.34 7.12 5.82
CA VAL A 88 -1.49 7.29 4.92
C VAL A 88 -1.02 7.04 3.50
N TRP A 89 -1.67 6.12 2.81
CA TRP A 89 -1.51 5.92 1.38
C TRP A 89 -2.65 6.64 0.66
N LEU A 90 -2.31 7.67 -0.12
CA LEU A 90 -3.27 8.38 -0.96
C LEU A 90 -3.31 7.72 -2.34
N SER A 91 -4.51 7.38 -2.82
CA SER A 91 -4.75 7.05 -4.24
C SER A 91 -4.24 8.18 -5.15
N PRO A 92 -4.08 7.96 -6.47
CA PRO A 92 -3.40 8.93 -7.33
C PRO A 92 -3.96 10.36 -7.22
N ILE A 93 -3.08 11.32 -6.93
CA ILE A 93 -3.43 12.76 -6.73
C ILE A 93 -3.04 13.63 -7.94
N PHE A 94 -2.45 13.03 -8.97
CA PHE A 94 -1.91 13.76 -10.11
C PHE A 94 -3.00 14.29 -11.02
N ALA A 95 -2.65 15.23 -11.89
CA ALA A 95 -3.53 15.70 -12.94
C ALA A 95 -4.02 14.52 -13.77
N ALA A 96 -5.33 14.33 -13.85
CA ALA A 96 -5.99 13.21 -14.50
C ALA A 96 -7.38 13.66 -14.96
N GLN A 97 -8.04 12.88 -15.83
CA GLN A 97 -9.37 13.22 -16.34
C GLN A 97 -10.46 12.45 -15.60
N THR A 98 -10.19 11.23 -15.14
CA THR A 98 -11.18 10.40 -14.44
C THR A 98 -11.16 10.60 -12.93
N SER A 99 -12.24 10.17 -12.26
CA SER A 99 -12.34 10.21 -10.78
C SER A 99 -11.42 9.24 -10.04
N HIS A 100 -10.77 8.28 -10.72
CA HIS A 100 -9.85 7.33 -10.08
C HIS A 100 -8.38 7.79 -10.12
N GLY A 101 -8.02 8.74 -11.00
CA GLY A 101 -6.69 9.36 -11.04
C GLY A 101 -5.59 8.57 -11.75
N TYR A 102 -5.78 7.28 -12.03
CA TYR A 102 -4.81 6.44 -12.77
C TYR A 102 -4.53 6.88 -14.22
N ASP A 103 -5.41 7.65 -14.87
CA ASP A 103 -5.18 8.25 -16.18
C ASP A 103 -4.38 9.55 -16.06
N VAL A 104 -3.18 9.45 -15.51
CA VAL A 104 -2.32 10.62 -15.26
C VAL A 104 -2.04 11.34 -16.58
N THR A 105 -2.19 12.66 -16.59
CA THR A 105 -1.90 13.56 -17.70
C THR A 105 -0.65 14.41 -17.46
N ASN A 106 -0.23 14.55 -16.19
CA ASN A 106 1.02 15.19 -15.81
C ASN A 106 1.43 14.73 -14.40
N TYR A 107 2.57 14.02 -14.28
CA TYR A 107 3.07 13.50 -13.00
C TYR A 107 3.60 14.57 -12.03
N TYR A 108 3.93 15.78 -12.49
CA TYR A 108 4.47 16.86 -11.67
C TYR A 108 3.41 17.86 -11.21
N ARG A 109 2.14 17.63 -11.59
CA ARG A 109 1.03 18.50 -11.25
C ARG A 109 -0.02 17.71 -10.49
N ILE A 110 -0.49 18.27 -9.37
CA ILE A 110 -1.66 17.77 -8.65
C ILE A 110 -2.92 18.11 -9.45
N GLY A 111 -3.87 17.18 -9.51
CA GLY A 111 -5.10 17.34 -10.28
C GLY A 111 -6.04 18.39 -9.69
N ASP A 112 -6.68 19.16 -10.57
CA ASP A 112 -7.60 20.22 -10.17
C ASP A 112 -8.76 19.67 -9.33
N ALA A 113 -9.23 18.44 -9.63
CA ALA A 113 -10.29 17.74 -8.90
C ALA A 113 -9.93 17.28 -7.47
N VAL A 114 -8.66 17.36 -7.06
CA VAL A 114 -8.22 17.01 -5.70
C VAL A 114 -7.46 18.15 -5.02
N GLY A 115 -7.15 19.22 -5.76
CA GLY A 115 -6.36 20.37 -5.30
C GLY A 115 -7.14 21.68 -5.33
N VAL A 116 -6.44 22.74 -5.76
CA VAL A 116 -6.97 24.09 -6.00
C VAL A 116 -7.15 24.26 -7.51
N PRO A 117 -8.40 24.28 -8.03
CA PRO A 117 -8.66 24.32 -9.46
C PRO A 117 -8.02 25.52 -10.15
N GLY A 118 -7.32 25.26 -11.26
CA GLY A 118 -6.69 26.31 -12.06
C GLY A 118 -5.42 26.94 -11.45
N ASP A 119 -5.00 26.51 -10.26
CA ASP A 119 -3.80 27.00 -9.59
C ASP A 119 -2.87 25.84 -9.16
N PRO A 120 -1.94 25.42 -10.04
CA PRO A 120 -1.00 24.35 -9.74
C PRO A 120 -0.06 24.66 -8.56
N ALA A 121 0.30 25.92 -8.36
CA ALA A 121 1.20 26.33 -7.29
C ALA A 121 0.48 26.27 -5.93
N ALA A 122 -0.76 26.75 -5.86
CA ALA A 122 -1.60 26.61 -4.68
C ALA A 122 -1.93 25.14 -4.38
N SER A 123 -2.16 24.31 -5.39
CA SER A 123 -2.35 22.87 -5.22
C SER A 123 -1.13 22.19 -4.59
N LEU A 124 0.08 22.51 -5.05
CA LEU A 124 1.32 22.01 -4.45
C LEU A 124 1.53 22.53 -3.02
N ALA A 125 1.22 23.80 -2.76
CA ALA A 125 1.29 24.37 -1.42
C ALA A 125 0.30 23.70 -0.44
N LEU A 126 -0.92 23.41 -0.91
CA LEU A 126 -1.91 22.65 -0.16
C LEU A 126 -1.40 21.25 0.16
N PHE A 127 -0.85 20.53 -0.82
CA PHE A 127 -0.30 19.20 -0.58
C PHE A 127 0.88 19.20 0.40
N ARG A 128 1.80 20.18 0.29
CA ARG A 128 2.87 20.36 1.29
C ARG A 128 2.31 20.59 2.70
N SER A 129 1.19 21.31 2.82
CA SER A 129 0.50 21.52 4.09
C SER A 129 -0.11 20.22 4.63
N VAL A 130 -0.69 19.37 3.76
CA VAL A 130 -1.16 18.02 4.12
C VAL A 130 -0.01 17.17 4.65
N VAL A 131 1.12 17.10 3.92
CA VAL A 131 2.30 16.34 4.32
C VAL A 131 2.83 16.83 5.67
N ALA A 132 3.01 18.14 5.84
CA ALA A 132 3.48 18.72 7.10
C ALA A 132 2.52 18.40 8.27
N ALA A 133 1.22 18.57 8.08
CA ALA A 133 0.23 18.31 9.12
C ALA A 133 0.18 16.83 9.54
N LEU A 134 0.37 15.89 8.60
CA LEU A 134 0.46 14.46 8.89
C LEU A 134 1.79 14.12 9.59
N HIS A 135 2.91 14.66 9.12
CA HIS A 135 4.23 14.50 9.75
C HIS A 135 4.28 15.00 11.19
N GLU A 136 3.67 16.16 11.48
CA GLU A 136 3.53 16.70 12.85
C GLU A 136 2.78 15.74 13.79
N ARG A 137 1.95 14.86 13.22
CA ARG A 137 1.19 13.83 13.95
C ARG A 137 1.88 12.47 13.94
N GLY A 138 3.10 12.37 13.42
CA GLY A 138 3.85 11.12 13.30
C GLY A 138 3.30 10.18 12.21
N ILE A 139 2.56 10.72 11.24
CA ILE A 139 1.93 9.95 10.16
C ILE A 139 2.71 10.18 8.87
N ALA A 140 3.30 9.11 8.33
CA ALA A 140 3.98 9.12 7.04
C ALA A 140 2.99 9.25 5.87
N VAL A 141 3.45 9.75 4.73
CA VAL A 141 2.65 9.90 3.50
C VAL A 141 3.22 9.03 2.39
N VAL A 142 2.38 8.17 1.82
CA VAL A 142 2.69 7.29 0.69
C VAL A 142 1.83 7.69 -0.49
N LEU A 143 2.45 7.91 -1.66
CA LEU A 143 1.73 8.26 -2.89
C LEU A 143 1.58 7.07 -3.82
N ASP A 144 0.38 6.89 -4.37
CA ASP A 144 0.13 5.99 -5.48
C ASP A 144 0.61 6.60 -6.80
N ILE A 145 1.59 5.99 -7.46
CA ILE A 145 2.15 6.49 -8.72
C ILE A 145 2.10 5.41 -9.80
N PRO A 146 1.20 5.55 -10.80
CA PRO A 146 1.16 4.64 -11.93
C PRO A 146 2.25 4.96 -12.94
N LEU A 147 3.41 4.32 -12.81
CA LEU A 147 4.53 4.48 -13.75
C LEU A 147 4.47 3.51 -14.94
N ASN A 148 3.53 2.57 -14.97
CA ASN A 148 3.32 1.63 -16.07
C ASN A 148 2.72 2.32 -17.32
N HIS A 149 1.81 3.26 -17.10
CA HIS A 149 1.05 3.93 -18.16
C HIS A 149 0.68 5.35 -17.76
N ALA A 150 0.18 6.11 -18.72
CA ALA A 150 -0.40 7.42 -18.55
C ALA A 150 -1.68 7.55 -19.39
N SER A 151 -2.44 8.62 -19.22
CA SER A 151 -3.53 8.97 -20.12
C SER A 151 -3.03 9.16 -21.55
N ARG A 152 -3.85 8.81 -22.55
CA ARG A 152 -3.61 9.17 -23.95
C ARG A 152 -3.53 10.70 -24.16
N ALA A 153 -4.11 11.48 -23.25
CA ALA A 153 -4.04 12.94 -23.25
C ALA A 153 -2.82 13.51 -22.52
N TYR A 154 -1.84 12.67 -22.11
CA TYR A 154 -0.65 13.13 -21.38
C TYR A 154 0.04 14.32 -22.06
N ASP A 155 0.38 15.35 -21.27
CA ASP A 155 0.92 16.60 -21.76
C ASP A 155 2.26 16.40 -22.47
N ARG A 156 2.20 16.43 -23.80
CA ARG A 156 3.34 16.17 -24.68
C ARG A 156 4.36 17.30 -24.71
N LYS A 157 3.99 18.50 -24.25
CA LYS A 157 4.87 19.69 -24.29
C LYS A 157 5.72 19.81 -23.03
N ASN A 158 5.19 19.38 -21.88
CA ASN A 158 5.84 19.56 -20.57
C ASN A 158 6.47 18.29 -19.98
N GLY A 159 6.37 17.12 -20.63
CA GLY A 159 6.94 15.90 -20.04
C GLY A 159 6.84 14.61 -20.85
N ASP A 160 6.73 14.64 -22.18
CA ASP A 160 6.92 13.45 -23.03
C ASP A 160 8.36 13.49 -23.58
N PRO A 161 9.34 12.81 -22.95
CA PRO A 161 10.76 12.99 -23.23
C PRO A 161 11.21 12.55 -24.63
N GLY A 162 10.31 12.11 -25.53
CA GLY A 162 10.73 11.89 -26.90
C GLY A 162 9.67 11.69 -27.97
N LYS A 163 8.42 12.17 -27.80
CA LYS A 163 7.35 11.87 -28.77
C LYS A 163 7.17 10.34 -28.99
N LEU A 164 7.63 9.52 -28.05
CA LEU A 164 8.05 8.14 -28.31
C LEU A 164 6.85 7.24 -28.53
N GLY A 165 6.89 6.50 -29.63
CA GLY A 165 5.81 5.61 -30.04
C GLY A 165 5.51 4.58 -28.96
N PRO A 166 4.22 4.28 -28.69
CA PRO A 166 3.87 3.18 -27.81
C PRO A 166 4.37 1.88 -28.45
N ARG A 167 5.18 1.06 -27.75
CA ARG A 167 5.46 -0.31 -28.20
C ARG A 167 5.43 -1.32 -27.07
N ALA A 168 4.23 -1.91 -26.99
CA ALA A 168 3.84 -3.31 -26.76
C ALA A 168 4.81 -4.24 -26.02
N THR A 169 4.40 -4.65 -24.81
CA THR A 169 4.74 -5.93 -24.20
C THR A 169 3.53 -6.88 -24.28
N SER A 170 3.71 -8.18 -24.09
CA SER A 170 2.61 -9.15 -23.99
C SER A 170 1.65 -8.87 -22.82
N ALA A 171 2.12 -8.19 -21.76
CA ALA A 171 1.32 -7.72 -20.62
C ALA A 171 0.24 -6.70 -20.99
N ARG A 172 0.25 -6.24 -22.26
CA ARG A 172 -0.82 -5.49 -22.91
C ARG A 172 -2.19 -6.21 -22.88
N GLN A 173 -2.24 -7.54 -22.84
CA GLN A 173 -3.48 -8.28 -23.17
C GLN A 173 -4.50 -8.47 -22.04
N GLU A 174 -4.13 -8.32 -20.77
CA GLU A 174 -5.04 -8.55 -19.62
C GLU A 174 -5.71 -7.26 -19.14
N ALA A 175 -4.93 -6.22 -18.86
CA ALA A 175 -5.44 -4.92 -18.45
C ALA A 175 -6.27 -4.24 -19.56
N GLU A 176 -5.76 -4.14 -20.80
CA GLU A 176 -6.41 -3.33 -21.86
C GLU A 176 -7.86 -3.72 -22.13
N LYS A 177 -8.23 -5.01 -22.00
CA LYS A 177 -9.60 -5.47 -22.24
C LYS A 177 -10.63 -4.90 -21.25
N VAL A 178 -10.22 -4.64 -20.00
CA VAL A 178 -11.09 -4.08 -18.97
C VAL A 178 -11.15 -2.55 -19.10
N TRP A 179 -10.00 -1.92 -19.31
CA TRP A 179 -9.89 -0.46 -19.27
C TRP A 179 -10.38 0.26 -20.54
N GLU A 180 -10.20 -0.35 -21.73
CA GLU A 180 -10.81 0.20 -22.96
C GLU A 180 -12.34 0.25 -22.86
N GLY A 181 -12.94 -0.69 -22.13
CA GLY A 181 -14.38 -0.74 -21.85
C GLY A 181 -14.91 0.41 -20.99
N TRP A 182 -14.05 1.11 -20.24
CA TRP A 182 -14.44 2.25 -19.38
C TRP A 182 -14.17 3.61 -20.02
N GLY A 183 -13.74 3.64 -21.28
CA GLY A 183 -13.51 4.88 -22.01
C GLY A 183 -12.29 5.69 -21.53
N ALA A 184 -11.34 5.05 -20.83
CA ALA A 184 -10.08 5.65 -20.41
C ALA A 184 -8.93 5.12 -21.28
N PRO A 185 -8.67 5.70 -22.47
CA PRO A 185 -7.58 5.23 -23.32
C PRO A 185 -6.23 5.55 -22.67
N TYR A 186 -5.45 4.52 -22.35
CA TYR A 186 -4.11 4.67 -21.81
C TYR A 186 -3.04 4.69 -22.91
N ARG A 187 -1.88 5.26 -22.57
CA ARG A 187 -0.62 5.20 -23.29
C ARG A 187 0.40 4.51 -22.39
N TYR A 188 1.05 3.47 -22.89
CA TYR A 188 2.08 2.74 -22.16
C TYR A 188 3.47 3.31 -22.45
N TRP A 189 4.33 3.32 -21.43
CA TRP A 189 5.70 3.78 -21.51
C TRP A 189 6.61 2.73 -22.17
N SER A 190 7.63 3.20 -22.90
CA SER A 190 8.68 2.31 -23.43
C SER A 190 9.85 2.27 -22.46
N PHE A 191 10.06 1.12 -21.81
CA PHE A 191 11.15 0.90 -20.86
C PHE A 191 12.48 0.51 -21.51
N GLU A 192 12.48 0.26 -22.82
CA GLU A 192 13.70 0.09 -23.62
C GLU A 192 14.39 1.43 -23.95
N HIS A 193 13.66 2.54 -23.81
CA HIS A 193 14.16 3.86 -24.12
C HIS A 193 14.73 4.56 -22.87
N ALA A 194 16.04 4.76 -22.83
CA ALA A 194 16.74 5.31 -21.66
C ALA A 194 16.19 6.66 -21.15
N PRO A 195 15.87 7.66 -22.00
CA PRO A 195 15.22 8.89 -21.54
C PRO A 195 13.86 8.68 -20.86
N THR A 196 13.08 7.68 -21.27
CA THR A 196 11.80 7.35 -20.62
C THR A 196 12.06 6.80 -19.22
N ARG A 197 13.02 5.87 -19.08
CA ARG A 197 13.40 5.32 -17.77
C ARG A 197 13.86 6.42 -16.83
N ARG A 198 14.76 7.31 -17.30
CA ARG A 198 15.25 8.46 -16.52
C ARG A 198 14.10 9.34 -16.06
N PHE A 199 13.21 9.73 -16.98
CA PHE A 199 12.03 10.55 -16.66
C PHE A 199 11.14 9.93 -15.57
N LEU A 200 10.80 8.65 -15.68
CA LEU A 200 9.95 7.98 -14.68
C LEU A 200 10.65 7.87 -13.31
N LYS A 201 11.97 7.68 -13.29
CA LYS A 201 12.76 7.73 -12.05
C LYS A 201 12.83 9.14 -11.46
N ASP A 202 12.95 10.17 -12.29
CA ASP A 202 12.91 11.57 -11.86
C ASP A 202 11.56 11.95 -11.25
N VAL A 203 10.45 11.44 -11.82
CA VAL A 203 9.12 11.61 -11.22
C VAL A 203 9.09 11.04 -9.81
N ALA A 204 9.54 9.80 -9.62
CA ALA A 204 9.56 9.16 -8.31
C ALA A 204 10.44 9.93 -7.31
N LEU A 205 11.66 10.31 -7.72
CA LEU A 205 12.59 11.06 -6.88
C LEU A 205 12.10 12.47 -6.54
N TYR A 206 11.41 13.16 -7.45
CA TYR A 206 10.83 14.47 -7.18
C TYR A 206 9.85 14.41 -6.00
N TRP A 207 8.91 13.46 -6.00
CA TRP A 207 7.94 13.36 -4.91
C TRP A 207 8.58 12.92 -3.59
N LEU A 208 9.53 11.99 -3.65
CA LEU A 208 10.23 11.48 -2.45
C LEU A 208 11.19 12.49 -1.83
N VAL A 209 11.99 13.19 -2.65
CA VAL A 209 13.11 14.03 -2.21
C VAL A 209 12.72 15.52 -2.17
N GLU A 210 12.13 16.05 -3.24
CA GLU A 210 11.82 17.49 -3.34
C GLU A 210 10.52 17.88 -2.64
N VAL A 211 9.51 17.01 -2.69
CA VAL A 211 8.23 17.21 -1.99
C VAL A 211 8.27 16.61 -0.59
N GLY A 212 8.96 15.47 -0.41
CA GLY A 212 9.27 14.91 0.90
C GLY A 212 8.32 13.80 1.37
N VAL A 213 7.57 13.15 0.47
CA VAL A 213 6.73 11.99 0.85
C VAL A 213 7.59 10.78 1.25
N ASP A 214 7.07 9.88 2.06
CA ASP A 214 7.84 8.84 2.74
C ASP A 214 7.84 7.49 2.00
N GLY A 215 7.00 7.33 0.99
CA GLY A 215 6.97 6.12 0.20
C GLY A 215 6.14 6.26 -1.06
N LEU A 216 6.26 5.26 -1.94
CA LEU A 216 5.49 5.15 -3.16
C LEU A 216 4.80 3.79 -3.21
N ARG A 217 3.50 3.80 -3.51
CA ARG A 217 2.79 2.62 -3.99
C ARG A 217 2.84 2.62 -5.51
N LEU A 218 3.33 1.53 -6.10
CA LEU A 218 3.61 1.41 -7.52
C LEU A 218 2.56 0.49 -8.17
N ASP A 219 1.74 1.08 -9.03
CA ASP A 219 0.63 0.44 -9.72
C ASP A 219 1.06 -0.58 -10.77
N TYR A 220 0.29 -1.66 -10.92
CA TYR A 220 0.39 -2.63 -12.01
C TYR A 220 1.83 -3.05 -12.34
N VAL A 221 2.56 -3.55 -11.33
CA VAL A 221 3.99 -3.88 -11.40
C VAL A 221 4.30 -4.86 -12.52
N ARG A 222 3.37 -5.80 -12.80
CA ARG A 222 3.47 -6.80 -13.87
C ARG A 222 3.59 -6.21 -15.28
N GLY A 223 3.16 -4.96 -15.48
CA GLY A 223 3.27 -4.26 -16.76
C GLY A 223 4.67 -3.70 -17.05
N VAL A 224 5.55 -3.68 -16.04
CA VAL A 224 6.84 -2.98 -16.10
C VAL A 224 7.99 -3.97 -15.87
N PRO A 225 9.08 -3.91 -16.68
CA PRO A 225 10.22 -4.80 -16.52
C PRO A 225 10.86 -4.74 -15.12
N ARG A 226 11.23 -5.92 -14.59
CA ARG A 226 11.82 -6.07 -13.24
C ARG A 226 13.14 -5.29 -13.06
N ASP A 227 13.95 -5.19 -14.12
CA ASP A 227 15.21 -4.44 -14.12
C ASP A 227 14.98 -2.94 -13.91
N PHE A 228 13.91 -2.37 -14.48
CA PHE A 228 13.54 -0.97 -14.23
C PHE A 228 13.21 -0.74 -12.76
N TRP A 229 12.45 -1.64 -12.14
CA TRP A 229 12.12 -1.55 -10.72
C TRP A 229 13.36 -1.66 -9.83
N ALA A 230 14.28 -2.57 -10.15
CA ALA A 230 15.55 -2.69 -9.43
C ALA A 230 16.42 -1.42 -9.56
N GLU A 231 16.47 -0.80 -10.75
CA GLU A 231 17.12 0.50 -10.93
C GLU A 231 16.47 1.60 -10.10
N LEU A 232 15.13 1.72 -10.16
CA LEU A 232 14.39 2.74 -9.41
C LEU A 232 14.63 2.58 -7.91
N ARG A 233 14.52 1.36 -7.37
CA ARG A 233 14.76 1.12 -5.95
C ARG A 233 16.20 1.45 -5.55
N ALA A 234 17.19 1.12 -6.37
CA ALA A 234 18.58 1.45 -6.07
C ALA A 234 18.80 2.97 -5.98
N GLU A 235 18.22 3.75 -6.90
CA GLU A 235 18.30 5.21 -6.86
C GLU A 235 17.53 5.81 -5.68
N VAL A 236 16.34 5.29 -5.38
CA VAL A 236 15.56 5.71 -4.21
C VAL A 236 16.31 5.41 -2.91
N ALA A 237 16.87 4.22 -2.76
CA ALA A 237 17.65 3.85 -1.59
C ALA A 237 18.91 4.72 -1.42
N ALA A 238 19.52 5.17 -2.52
CA ALA A 238 20.64 6.10 -2.48
C ALA A 238 20.23 7.53 -2.10
N ALA A 239 19.07 8.01 -2.57
CA ALA A 239 18.61 9.37 -2.34
C ALA A 239 17.82 9.56 -1.03
N LYS A 240 17.03 8.57 -0.64
CA LYS A 240 16.18 8.54 0.55
C LYS A 240 16.09 7.10 1.11
N PRO A 241 17.09 6.65 1.89
CA PRO A 241 17.18 5.27 2.39
C PRO A 241 15.97 4.78 3.19
N ASP A 242 15.25 5.68 3.85
CA ASP A 242 14.07 5.36 4.67
C ASP A 242 12.77 5.33 3.86
N ALA A 243 12.81 5.59 2.54
CA ALA A 243 11.63 5.55 1.70
C ALA A 243 11.08 4.13 1.56
N TRP A 244 9.76 3.98 1.59
CA TRP A 244 9.08 2.69 1.41
C TRP A 244 8.58 2.52 -0.04
N LEU A 245 9.07 1.52 -0.76
CA LEU A 245 8.52 1.15 -2.06
C LEU A 245 7.67 -0.13 -1.97
N VAL A 246 6.36 0.03 -2.17
CA VAL A 246 5.38 -1.06 -2.19
C VAL A 246 4.77 -1.23 -3.57
N GLY A 247 4.80 -2.44 -4.11
CA GLY A 247 4.27 -2.74 -5.44
C GLY A 247 2.96 -3.53 -5.43
N GLU A 248 2.17 -3.38 -6.49
CA GLU A 248 1.02 -4.22 -6.78
C GLU A 248 1.34 -5.28 -7.84
N VAL A 249 1.46 -6.54 -7.39
CA VAL A 249 1.56 -7.71 -8.26
C VAL A 249 0.33 -8.59 -8.02
N TRP A 250 -0.59 -8.60 -8.97
CA TRP A 250 -1.83 -9.35 -8.88
C TRP A 250 -2.22 -9.95 -10.22
N ILE A 251 -2.72 -11.18 -10.17
CA ILE A 251 -3.36 -11.89 -11.27
C ILE A 251 -4.83 -12.05 -10.86
N ASP A 252 -5.70 -11.32 -11.55
CA ASP A 252 -7.12 -11.24 -11.22
C ASP A 252 -7.78 -12.63 -11.29
N ALA A 253 -8.69 -12.87 -10.36
CA ALA A 253 -9.44 -14.13 -10.16
C ALA A 253 -8.60 -15.41 -9.98
N GLU A 254 -7.27 -15.32 -9.91
CA GLU A 254 -6.38 -16.45 -9.61
C GLU A 254 -6.26 -16.71 -8.10
N GLY A 255 -5.92 -17.95 -7.76
CA GLY A 255 -5.77 -18.37 -6.37
C GLY A 255 -4.52 -17.85 -5.67
N ALA A 256 -4.45 -18.07 -4.36
CA ALA A 256 -3.33 -17.64 -3.52
C ALA A 256 -1.98 -18.21 -4.00
N GLU A 257 -1.92 -19.47 -4.43
CA GLU A 257 -0.67 -20.10 -4.86
C GLU A 257 -0.10 -19.50 -6.15
N THR A 258 -0.94 -19.27 -7.16
CA THR A 258 -0.53 -18.63 -8.42
C THR A 258 0.03 -17.24 -8.14
N ASN A 259 -0.70 -16.43 -7.39
CA ASN A 259 -0.29 -15.07 -7.02
C ASN A 259 0.99 -15.05 -6.18
N ALA A 260 1.16 -16.00 -5.26
CA ALA A 260 2.36 -16.07 -4.44
C ALA A 260 3.60 -16.38 -5.26
N ARG A 261 3.52 -17.33 -6.20
CA ARG A 261 4.64 -17.65 -7.09
C ARG A 261 5.05 -16.46 -7.95
N GLU A 262 4.08 -15.70 -8.44
CA GLU A 262 4.34 -14.47 -9.20
C GLU A 262 5.05 -13.41 -8.33
N ILE A 263 4.50 -13.12 -7.13
CA ILE A 263 5.08 -12.19 -6.16
C ILE A 263 6.54 -12.54 -5.82
N ALA A 264 6.83 -13.83 -5.64
CA ALA A 264 8.18 -14.30 -5.32
C ALA A 264 9.21 -13.87 -6.38
N THR A 265 8.82 -13.81 -7.66
CA THR A 265 9.71 -13.35 -8.73
C THR A 265 10.10 -11.88 -8.58
N TYR A 266 9.24 -11.03 -8.00
CA TYR A 266 9.51 -9.60 -7.78
C TYR A 266 10.26 -9.32 -6.48
N TYR A 267 10.34 -10.30 -5.57
CA TYR A 267 11.29 -10.26 -4.44
C TYR A 267 12.67 -10.79 -4.81
N ALA A 268 12.79 -11.63 -5.85
CA ALA A 268 14.07 -12.12 -6.30
C ALA A 268 14.91 -10.99 -6.91
N PRO A 269 16.22 -10.91 -6.59
CA PRO A 269 17.14 -9.98 -7.23
C PRO A 269 17.15 -10.12 -8.75
N VAL A 270 17.40 -9.01 -9.45
CA VAL A 270 17.68 -9.00 -10.89
C VAL A 270 19.19 -9.13 -11.11
N GLU A 271 19.61 -9.92 -12.09
CA GLU A 271 21.05 -10.06 -12.42
C GLU A 271 21.68 -8.70 -12.77
N GLY A 272 22.84 -8.41 -12.19
CA GLY A 272 23.50 -7.10 -12.32
C GLY A 272 22.78 -5.95 -11.61
N GLY A 273 21.68 -6.22 -10.91
CA GLY A 273 20.90 -5.26 -10.14
C GLY A 273 20.63 -5.72 -8.72
N GLY A 274 19.69 -5.03 -8.07
CA GLY A 274 19.23 -5.37 -6.73
C GLY A 274 17.86 -6.03 -6.73
N ARG A 275 17.27 -6.11 -5.53
CA ARG A 275 15.85 -6.41 -5.39
C ARG A 275 15.00 -5.28 -6.01
N PRO A 276 13.89 -5.60 -6.68
CA PRO A 276 12.92 -4.61 -7.17
C PRO A 276 12.13 -3.81 -6.11
N PHE A 277 11.69 -4.42 -5.00
CA PHE A 277 10.77 -3.80 -4.03
C PHE A 277 11.11 -4.09 -2.57
N ASP A 278 10.65 -3.24 -1.67
CA ASP A 278 10.68 -3.52 -0.22
C ASP A 278 9.51 -4.42 0.17
N SER A 279 8.32 -4.06 -0.31
CA SER A 279 7.06 -4.75 -0.07
C SER A 279 6.28 -4.95 -1.36
N LEU A 280 5.43 -5.98 -1.35
CA LEU A 280 4.38 -6.20 -2.34
C LEU A 280 3.08 -6.43 -1.57
N LEU A 281 1.96 -5.92 -2.11
CA LEU A 281 0.63 -6.21 -1.55
C LEU A 281 0.38 -7.73 -1.55
N ASP A 282 0.12 -8.31 -0.39
CA ASP A 282 -0.02 -9.76 -0.22
C ASP A 282 -1.45 -10.23 -0.52
N PHE A 283 -1.85 -10.17 -1.80
CA PHE A 283 -3.10 -10.75 -2.28
C PHE A 283 -3.27 -12.23 -1.88
N PRO A 284 -2.23 -13.08 -1.91
CA PRO A 284 -2.35 -14.45 -1.44
C PRO A 284 -2.80 -14.59 0.01
N LEU A 285 -2.17 -13.91 0.97
CA LEU A 285 -2.64 -13.95 2.36
C LEU A 285 -4.01 -13.30 2.49
N GLN A 286 -4.31 -12.25 1.73
CA GLN A 286 -5.65 -11.64 1.70
C GLN A 286 -6.75 -12.65 1.32
N ILE A 287 -6.50 -13.51 0.32
CA ILE A 287 -7.41 -14.58 -0.09
C ILE A 287 -7.61 -15.58 1.06
N VAL A 288 -6.51 -16.06 1.66
CA VAL A 288 -6.57 -17.04 2.76
C VAL A 288 -7.28 -16.46 3.99
N MET A 289 -6.99 -15.21 4.35
CA MET A 289 -7.69 -14.53 5.45
C MET A 289 -9.18 -14.38 5.17
N THR A 290 -9.57 -14.05 3.93
CA THR A 290 -10.99 -13.97 3.55
C THR A 290 -11.66 -15.34 3.66
N ASP A 291 -11.03 -16.39 3.18
CA ASP A 291 -11.59 -17.74 3.24
C ASP A 291 -11.76 -18.22 4.69
N VAL A 292 -10.76 -18.00 5.55
CA VAL A 292 -10.80 -18.42 6.95
C VAL A 292 -11.75 -17.56 7.78
N PHE A 293 -11.49 -16.25 7.86
CA PHE A 293 -12.24 -15.38 8.76
C PHE A 293 -13.66 -15.08 8.24
N ALA A 294 -13.86 -14.91 6.94
CA ALA A 294 -15.16 -14.53 6.41
C ALA A 294 -15.99 -15.70 5.89
N ARG A 295 -15.37 -16.72 5.28
CA ARG A 295 -16.10 -17.82 4.60
C ARG A 295 -16.09 -19.16 5.36
N GLY A 296 -15.48 -19.23 6.54
CA GLY A 296 -15.53 -20.41 7.41
C GLY A 296 -14.50 -21.49 7.08
N GLY A 297 -13.39 -21.14 6.42
CA GLY A 297 -12.25 -22.02 6.21
C GLY A 297 -11.54 -22.39 7.53
N ALA A 298 -10.70 -23.43 7.47
CA ALA A 298 -9.99 -23.92 8.66
C ALA A 298 -8.87 -22.97 9.11
N VAL A 299 -8.78 -22.69 10.41
CA VAL A 299 -7.74 -21.80 10.98
C VAL A 299 -6.32 -22.30 10.72
N SER A 300 -6.13 -23.62 10.56
CA SER A 300 -4.84 -24.23 10.19
C SER A 300 -4.29 -23.74 8.85
N GLU A 301 -5.16 -23.25 7.95
CA GLU A 301 -4.74 -22.70 6.65
C GLU A 301 -3.92 -21.41 6.83
N LEU A 302 -4.17 -20.61 7.87
CA LEU A 302 -3.39 -19.40 8.15
C LEU A 302 -1.92 -19.76 8.46
N ALA A 303 -1.71 -20.70 9.37
CA ALA A 303 -0.37 -21.15 9.75
C ALA A 303 0.35 -21.81 8.56
N SER A 304 -0.35 -22.71 7.86
CA SER A 304 0.18 -23.40 6.67
C SER A 304 0.58 -22.42 5.57
N TRP A 305 -0.21 -21.35 5.39
CA TRP A 305 0.07 -20.32 4.40
C TRP A 305 1.28 -19.46 4.77
N LEU A 306 1.38 -19.02 6.03
CA LEU A 306 2.53 -18.25 6.52
C LEU A 306 3.84 -19.06 6.40
N ASP A 307 3.83 -20.35 6.73
CA ASP A 307 5.00 -21.21 6.57
C ASP A 307 5.38 -21.36 5.08
N LYS A 308 4.39 -21.42 4.19
CA LYS A 308 4.60 -21.54 2.75
C LYS A 308 5.21 -20.27 2.17
N THR A 309 4.69 -19.08 2.51
CA THR A 309 5.23 -17.82 2.01
C THR A 309 6.59 -17.51 2.59
N ALA A 310 6.86 -17.87 3.85
CA ALA A 310 8.20 -17.76 4.46
C ALA A 310 9.26 -18.61 3.73
N GLN A 311 8.87 -19.76 3.15
CA GLN A 311 9.76 -20.59 2.34
C GLN A 311 9.91 -20.10 0.90
N LEU A 312 8.86 -19.47 0.37
CA LEU A 312 8.80 -19.05 -1.04
C LEU A 312 9.42 -17.67 -1.28
N TYR A 313 9.25 -16.74 -0.34
CA TYR A 313 9.74 -15.37 -0.45
C TYR A 313 11.17 -15.25 0.05
N ASP A 314 11.89 -14.27 -0.49
CA ASP A 314 13.23 -13.95 -0.03
C ASP A 314 13.21 -13.58 1.47
N PRO A 315 14.19 -14.00 2.30
CA PRO A 315 14.17 -13.73 3.75
C PRO A 315 14.08 -12.26 4.15
N GLY A 316 14.51 -11.33 3.28
CA GLY A 316 14.33 -9.90 3.55
C GLY A 316 13.02 -9.32 3.02
N ALA A 317 12.10 -10.14 2.49
CA ALA A 317 10.82 -9.69 1.95
C ALA A 317 9.86 -9.32 3.08
N HIS A 318 9.19 -8.18 2.96
CA HIS A 318 8.20 -7.70 3.93
C HIS A 318 6.86 -7.47 3.23
N PRO A 319 6.01 -8.50 3.10
CA PRO A 319 4.71 -8.35 2.43
C PRO A 319 3.82 -7.33 3.14
N ALA A 320 3.09 -6.52 2.37
CA ALA A 320 2.11 -5.59 2.91
C ALA A 320 0.76 -6.28 3.01
N TYR A 321 0.31 -6.55 4.24
CA TYR A 321 -0.92 -7.30 4.50
C TYR A 321 -2.15 -6.40 4.45
N PHE A 322 -3.26 -6.89 3.90
CA PHE A 322 -4.50 -6.13 3.81
C PHE A 322 -5.71 -7.07 3.75
N LEU A 323 -6.91 -6.56 4.07
CA LEU A 323 -8.17 -7.33 3.97
C LEU A 323 -8.95 -7.01 2.70
N ASP A 324 -8.96 -5.75 2.32
CA ASP A 324 -9.66 -5.22 1.16
C ASP A 324 -8.97 -3.97 0.63
N ASN A 325 -9.29 -3.59 -0.61
CA ASN A 325 -8.80 -2.36 -1.24
C ASN A 325 -9.85 -1.84 -2.26
N HIS A 326 -9.47 -0.83 -3.03
CA HIS A 326 -10.33 -0.15 -3.99
C HIS A 326 -10.74 -0.94 -5.24
N ASP A 327 -10.14 -2.11 -5.47
CA ASP A 327 -10.34 -2.97 -6.66
C ASP A 327 -10.95 -4.33 -6.30
N MET A 328 -11.50 -4.45 -5.09
CA MET A 328 -12.20 -5.64 -4.64
C MET A 328 -13.39 -5.32 -3.76
N THR A 329 -14.16 -6.37 -3.47
CA THR A 329 -15.25 -6.33 -2.50
C THR A 329 -14.72 -6.04 -1.10
N ARG A 330 -15.42 -5.19 -0.33
CA ARG A 330 -15.15 -4.94 1.10
C ARG A 330 -15.23 -6.23 1.90
N PHE A 331 -14.27 -6.46 2.78
CA PHE A 331 -14.13 -7.69 3.57
C PHE A 331 -15.42 -8.05 4.31
N LEU A 332 -16.04 -7.06 4.97
CA LEU A 332 -17.26 -7.28 5.76
C LEU A 332 -18.43 -7.80 4.90
N SER A 333 -18.46 -7.52 3.60
CA SER A 333 -19.53 -7.99 2.70
C SER A 333 -19.55 -9.51 2.54
N TRP A 334 -18.43 -10.19 2.82
CA TRP A 334 -18.34 -11.65 2.73
C TRP A 334 -18.97 -12.36 3.93
N THR A 335 -19.02 -11.69 5.09
CA THR A 335 -19.43 -12.33 6.34
C THR A 335 -20.59 -11.65 7.05
N GLY A 336 -20.81 -10.36 6.84
CA GLY A 336 -21.78 -9.54 7.59
C GLY A 336 -21.49 -9.37 9.09
N ASP A 337 -20.48 -10.07 9.60
CA ASP A 337 -20.15 -10.19 11.01
C ASP A 337 -18.91 -9.35 11.33
N ARG A 338 -19.09 -8.41 12.27
CA ARG A 338 -18.05 -7.47 12.68
C ARG A 338 -17.00 -8.12 13.57
N ASP A 339 -17.34 -9.14 14.35
CA ASP A 339 -16.38 -9.81 15.22
C ASP A 339 -15.33 -10.55 14.39
N ARG A 340 -15.75 -11.10 13.24
CA ARG A 340 -14.84 -11.69 12.25
C ARG A 340 -13.93 -10.66 11.59
N LEU A 341 -14.43 -9.46 11.28
CA LEU A 341 -13.61 -8.36 10.80
C LEU A 341 -12.56 -7.93 11.84
N VAL A 342 -12.96 -7.78 13.11
CA VAL A 342 -12.06 -7.44 14.21
C VAL A 342 -11.00 -8.53 14.41
N ALA A 343 -11.38 -9.80 14.35
CA ALA A 343 -10.44 -10.92 14.44
C ALA A 343 -9.42 -10.92 13.30
N ALA A 344 -9.85 -10.65 12.06
CA ALA A 344 -8.95 -10.58 10.90
C ALA A 344 -7.97 -9.39 11.00
N LEU A 345 -8.46 -8.21 11.43
CA LEU A 345 -7.60 -7.05 11.70
C LEU A 345 -6.60 -7.31 12.83
N GLY A 346 -7.05 -7.97 13.90
CA GLY A 346 -6.19 -8.36 15.02
C GLY A 346 -5.11 -9.36 14.62
N PHE A 347 -5.44 -10.32 13.75
CA PHE A 347 -4.47 -11.24 13.16
C PHE A 347 -3.41 -10.49 12.34
N MET A 348 -3.81 -9.60 11.43
CA MET A 348 -2.88 -8.78 10.66
C MET A 348 -1.96 -7.92 11.55
N ALA A 349 -2.52 -7.29 12.59
CA ALA A 349 -1.76 -6.44 13.51
C ALA A 349 -0.72 -7.21 14.34
N ALA A 350 -0.87 -8.54 14.45
CA ALA A 350 0.08 -9.42 15.13
C ALA A 350 1.26 -9.84 14.24
N LEU A 351 1.20 -9.60 12.92
CA LEU A 351 2.26 -9.95 11.98
C LEU A 351 3.37 -8.87 11.96
N SER A 352 4.59 -9.27 11.62
CA SER A 352 5.79 -8.39 11.64
C SER A 352 6.08 -7.75 10.28
N SER A 353 5.05 -7.18 9.64
CA SER A 353 5.13 -6.45 8.36
C SER A 353 4.09 -5.32 8.33
N PRO A 354 4.17 -4.39 7.36
CA PRO A 354 3.18 -3.32 7.25
C PRO A 354 1.78 -3.88 7.04
N MET A 355 0.78 -3.32 7.70
CA MET A 355 -0.63 -3.62 7.44
C MET A 355 -1.31 -2.42 6.79
N VAL A 356 -2.17 -2.68 5.80
CA VAL A 356 -2.94 -1.69 5.07
C VAL A 356 -4.42 -1.86 5.40
N VAL A 357 -5.04 -0.80 5.92
CA VAL A 357 -6.47 -0.70 6.20
C VAL A 357 -7.08 0.23 5.16
N PHE A 358 -8.05 -0.26 4.39
CA PHE A 358 -8.75 0.57 3.42
C PHE A 358 -9.78 1.47 4.09
N TYR A 359 -9.93 2.71 3.63
CA TYR A 359 -10.77 3.69 4.32
C TYR A 359 -12.19 3.18 4.55
N GLY A 360 -12.72 3.40 5.74
CA GLY A 360 -14.07 2.98 6.12
C GLY A 360 -14.17 1.51 6.55
N THR A 361 -13.14 0.67 6.37
CA THR A 361 -13.10 -0.69 6.93
C THR A 361 -13.20 -0.65 8.46
N GLU A 362 -12.57 0.34 9.12
CA GLU A 362 -12.68 0.64 10.55
C GLU A 362 -14.09 1.03 10.99
N THR A 363 -14.92 1.52 10.05
CA THR A 363 -16.34 1.85 10.30
C THR A 363 -17.31 0.81 9.74
N ALA A 364 -16.80 -0.36 9.34
CA ALA A 364 -17.61 -1.46 8.84
C ALA A 364 -18.41 -1.13 7.55
N ILE A 365 -17.79 -0.40 6.61
CA ILE A 365 -18.37 -0.25 5.26
C ILE A 365 -18.43 -1.60 4.55
N ALA A 366 -19.57 -1.89 3.90
CA ALA A 366 -19.80 -3.14 3.15
C ALA A 366 -20.54 -2.88 1.83
N ASN A 367 -20.35 -3.77 0.87
CA ASN A 367 -21.10 -3.83 -0.37
C ASN A 367 -22.48 -4.47 -0.17
N ALA A 368 -23.39 -4.24 -1.12
CA ALA A 368 -24.69 -4.92 -1.14
C ALA A 368 -24.57 -6.43 -1.39
N SER A 369 -23.59 -6.86 -2.19
CA SER A 369 -23.31 -8.28 -2.43
C SER A 369 -21.84 -8.46 -2.80
N PRO A 370 -21.18 -9.51 -2.31
CA PRO A 370 -19.78 -9.74 -2.60
C PRO A 370 -19.55 -10.35 -3.99
N LYS A 371 -18.44 -9.98 -4.63
CA LYS A 371 -17.96 -10.53 -5.91
C LYS A 371 -16.48 -10.90 -5.82
N VAL A 372 -16.12 -12.03 -6.40
CA VAL A 372 -14.71 -12.47 -6.53
C VAL A 372 -14.05 -11.73 -7.68
N GLY A 373 -12.76 -11.43 -7.54
CA GLY A 373 -11.96 -10.74 -8.55
C GLY A 373 -12.16 -9.23 -8.53
N PHE A 374 -11.71 -8.58 -9.60
CA PHE A 374 -11.74 -7.14 -9.75
C PHE A 374 -13.15 -6.57 -9.64
N THR A 375 -13.34 -5.57 -8.77
CA THR A 375 -14.53 -4.73 -8.76
C THR A 375 -14.28 -3.37 -8.10
N ASP A 376 -14.84 -2.31 -8.69
CA ASP A 376 -14.83 -0.97 -8.12
C ASP A 376 -15.98 -0.71 -7.13
N ALA A 377 -16.87 -1.70 -6.91
CA ALA A 377 -18.03 -1.55 -6.06
C ALA A 377 -17.68 -1.21 -4.60
N GLY A 378 -16.47 -1.59 -4.14
CA GLY A 378 -15.93 -1.25 -2.82
C GLY A 378 -15.70 0.25 -2.60
N ARG A 379 -15.72 1.07 -3.66
CA ARG A 379 -15.56 2.52 -3.60
C ARG A 379 -16.88 3.18 -3.17
N ILE A 380 -17.03 3.35 -1.85
CA ILE A 380 -18.25 3.83 -1.18
C ILE A 380 -17.86 5.04 -0.32
N PRO A 381 -18.44 6.24 -0.53
CA PRO A 381 -18.10 7.43 0.25
C PRO A 381 -18.25 7.24 1.76
N ILE A 382 -17.33 7.79 2.53
CA ILE A 382 -17.52 7.91 3.98
C ILE A 382 -18.79 8.73 4.24
N GLY A 383 -19.73 8.16 4.99
CA GLY A 383 -21.02 8.78 5.28
C GLY A 383 -22.12 8.53 4.23
N GLY A 384 -21.82 7.81 3.13
CA GLY A 384 -22.84 7.24 2.23
C GLY A 384 -23.76 6.27 2.98
N ARG A 385 -25.03 6.15 2.55
CA ARG A 385 -26.14 5.47 3.26
C ARG A 385 -25.67 4.35 4.18
N ARG A 386 -25.63 4.64 5.49
CA ARG A 386 -25.76 3.61 6.51
C ARG A 386 -27.05 2.87 6.17
N SER A 387 -26.99 1.57 5.92
CA SER A 387 -28.16 0.73 6.05
C SER A 387 -28.74 1.02 7.44
N THR A 388 -29.89 1.69 7.49
CA THR A 388 -30.56 2.15 8.71
C THR A 388 -31.25 0.99 9.46
N THR A 389 -30.74 -0.22 9.32
CA THR A 389 -31.15 -1.38 10.10
C THR A 389 -29.93 -1.90 10.82
N ASP A 390 -29.95 -1.72 12.14
CA ASP A 390 -28.98 -2.15 13.16
C ASP A 390 -27.65 -1.41 13.27
N CYS A 391 -27.67 -0.37 14.10
CA CYS A 391 -26.68 -0.15 15.17
C CYS A 391 -27.32 0.73 16.25
N ALA A 392 -28.19 0.13 17.07
CA ALA A 392 -28.39 0.62 18.42
C ALA A 392 -27.21 0.12 19.27
N GLY A 393 -26.39 1.04 19.79
CA GLY A 393 -25.29 0.74 20.71
C GLY A 393 -23.96 1.28 20.22
N GLY A 394 -23.52 2.41 20.80
CA GLY A 394 -22.27 3.08 20.45
C GLY A 394 -21.04 2.48 21.12
N TRP A 395 -19.88 2.68 20.51
CA TRP A 395 -18.59 2.89 21.19
C TRP A 395 -17.49 3.28 20.17
N PRO A 396 -16.70 4.34 20.41
CA PRO A 396 -15.37 4.50 19.87
C PRO A 396 -14.31 4.17 20.94
N ARG A 397 -13.18 3.54 20.53
CA ARG A 397 -11.91 3.29 21.28
C ARG A 397 -11.58 1.81 21.61
N CYS A 398 -11.32 0.96 20.62
CA CYS A 398 -10.71 -0.36 20.90
C CYS A 398 -9.45 -0.75 20.10
N CYS A 399 -8.89 0.10 19.23
CA CYS A 399 -7.71 -0.31 18.44
C CYS A 399 -6.40 0.45 18.75
N ALA A 400 -6.37 1.35 19.73
CA ALA A 400 -5.19 2.18 20.00
C ALA A 400 -4.32 1.73 21.21
N HIS A 401 -4.50 0.54 21.81
CA HIS A 401 -3.78 0.16 23.04
C HIS A 401 -3.10 -1.22 23.04
N VAL A 402 -2.94 -1.89 21.89
CA VAL A 402 -2.10 -3.09 21.81
C VAL A 402 -0.67 -2.69 21.42
N ARG A 403 0.06 -2.08 22.37
CA ARG A 403 1.55 -2.04 22.46
C ARG A 403 1.98 -1.09 23.59
N GLU A 404 2.02 -1.61 24.81
CA GLU A 404 3.03 -1.22 25.80
C GLU A 404 3.55 -2.50 26.48
N PRO A 405 4.87 -2.65 26.68
CA PRO A 405 5.41 -3.78 27.42
C PRO A 405 5.14 -3.56 28.91
N SER A 406 4.57 -4.59 29.55
CA SER A 406 4.35 -4.68 30.98
C SER A 406 5.62 -4.33 31.77
N PRO A 407 5.60 -3.32 32.66
CA PRO A 407 6.60 -3.19 33.70
C PRO A 407 6.27 -4.17 34.85
N ARG A 408 7.30 -4.86 35.34
CA ARG A 408 7.24 -5.61 36.60
C ARG A 408 7.16 -4.68 37.79
#